data_AF-A0A7V9GNS1-F1
#
_entry.id   AF-A0A7V9GNS1-F1
#
_cell.length_a   1.000
_cell.length_b   1.000
_cell.length_c   1.000
_cell.angle_alpha   90.00
_cell.angle_beta   90.00
_cell.angle_gamma   90.00
#
_symmetry.space_group_name_H-M   'P 1'
#
loop_
_entity.id
_entity.type
_entity.pdbx_description
1 polymer ?
#
loop_
_entity_poly.entity_id
_entity_poly.type
_entity_poly.pdbx_seq_one_letter_code
_entity_poly.pdbx_strand_id
1 'polypeptide(L)'
;MIIPNTRLEVMKALEPSMDNLMEKYLRSIEENWQPSDLLPDSKDENFFEEVREIQGLAREMNYDLWAVLIGDTITEEALPTYESWLMDVEGIDQYSRNGWSKWVRAWTAEENRHGDLLNKYLYLSGRVDMRQMEISTQYLLADGFDIGTGRDPYRNFVYTSFQELATNIS
;
A
#
# COMPACT_ATOMS: atom_id res chain seq x y z
N MET A 1 -11.77 36.50 12.26
CA MET A 1 -12.72 35.45 12.69
C MET A 1 -12.47 34.27 11.76
N ILE A 2 -11.86 33.19 12.27
CA ILE A 2 -11.58 31.99 11.46
C ILE A 2 -12.93 31.28 11.27
N ILE A 3 -13.33 31.08 10.02
CA ILE A 3 -14.56 30.37 9.68
C ILE A 3 -14.40 28.93 10.20
N PRO A 4 -15.36 28.36 10.96
CA PRO A 4 -15.29 26.97 11.38
C PRO A 4 -15.15 26.09 10.14
N ASN A 5 -14.16 25.19 10.13
CA ASN A 5 -13.97 24.30 8.99
C ASN A 5 -15.16 23.33 8.90
N THR A 6 -16.17 23.69 8.11
CA THR A 6 -17.41 22.90 7.93
C THR A 6 -17.13 21.48 7.43
N ARG A 7 -15.95 21.24 6.84
CA ARG A 7 -15.48 19.91 6.41
C ARG A 7 -15.20 18.98 7.59
N LEU A 8 -14.75 19.52 8.72
CA LEU A 8 -14.48 18.73 9.93
C LEU A 8 -15.76 18.26 10.60
N GLU A 9 -16.85 19.02 10.50
CA GLU A 9 -18.17 18.59 11.00
C GLU A 9 -18.66 17.34 10.29
N VAL A 10 -18.41 17.22 8.98
CA VAL A 10 -18.76 16.04 8.20
C VAL A 10 -17.93 14.83 8.62
N MET A 11 -16.62 14.98 8.81
CA MET A 11 -15.75 13.91 9.33
C MET A 11 -16.26 13.37 10.68
N LYS A 12 -16.63 14.27 11.60
CA LYS A 12 -17.19 13.91 12.90
C LYS A 12 -18.57 13.25 12.82
N ALA A 13 -19.41 13.69 11.89
CA ALA A 13 -20.73 13.12 11.68
C ALA A 13 -20.66 11.68 11.12
N LEU A 14 -19.66 11.40 10.29
CA LEU A 14 -19.43 10.08 9.69
C LEU A 14 -18.67 9.12 10.61
N GLU A 15 -17.82 9.63 11.52
CA GLU A 15 -16.98 8.82 12.40
C GLU A 15 -17.72 7.67 13.12
N PRO A 16 -18.93 7.86 13.69
CA PRO A 16 -19.67 6.77 14.34
C PRO A 16 -20.04 5.60 13.40
N SER A 17 -20.04 5.83 12.08
CA SER A 17 -20.33 4.80 11.08
C SER A 17 -19.08 4.03 10.63
N MET A 18 -17.88 4.49 11.01
CA MET A 18 -16.63 3.90 10.53
C MET A 18 -16.45 2.45 10.93
N ASP A 19 -16.83 2.06 12.16
CA ASP A 19 -16.72 0.68 12.62
C ASP A 19 -17.57 -0.26 11.72
N ASN A 20 -18.80 0.13 11.36
CA ASN A 20 -19.66 -0.63 10.45
C ASN A 20 -19.13 -0.65 9.00
N LEU A 21 -18.51 0.44 8.55
CA LEU A 21 -17.93 0.51 7.20
C LEU A 21 -16.69 -0.39 7.10
N MET A 22 -15.85 -0.41 8.13
CA MET A 22 -14.70 -1.31 8.20
C MET A 22 -15.15 -2.77 8.18
N GLU A 23 -16.15 -3.15 8.99
CA GLU A 23 -16.70 -4.52 8.97
C GLU A 23 -17.25 -4.92 7.60
N LYS A 24 -17.80 -3.96 6.84
CA LYS A 24 -18.38 -4.23 5.52
C LYS A 24 -17.32 -4.41 4.43
N TYR A 25 -16.25 -3.62 4.45
CA TYR A 25 -15.33 -3.50 3.32
C TYR A 25 -13.94 -4.10 3.57
N LEU A 26 -13.50 -4.20 4.82
CA LEU A 26 -12.24 -4.85 5.16
C LEU A 26 -12.48 -6.33 5.46
N ARG A 27 -11.52 -7.16 5.07
CA ARG A 27 -11.53 -8.58 5.42
C ARG A 27 -10.92 -8.77 6.80
N SER A 28 -11.25 -9.86 7.47
CA SER A 28 -10.54 -10.24 8.69
C SER A 28 -9.10 -10.61 8.35
N ILE A 29 -8.18 -10.40 9.29
CA ILE A 29 -6.76 -10.73 9.10
C ILE A 29 -6.61 -12.23 8.81
N GLU A 30 -7.43 -13.05 9.45
CA GLU A 30 -7.45 -14.50 9.32
C GLU A 30 -7.91 -15.00 7.95
N GLU A 31 -8.68 -14.19 7.21
CA GLU A 31 -9.17 -14.52 5.85
C GLU A 31 -8.38 -13.82 4.75
N ASN A 32 -7.52 -12.86 5.09
CA ASN A 32 -6.68 -12.16 4.15
C ASN A 32 -5.56 -13.09 3.65
N TRP A 33 -5.40 -13.13 2.32
CA TRP A 33 -4.23 -13.75 1.71
C TRP A 33 -2.96 -13.12 2.27
N GLN A 34 -1.92 -13.92 2.43
CA GLN A 34 -0.59 -13.49 2.85
C GLN A 34 0.40 -13.71 1.71
N PRO A 35 1.50 -12.92 1.64
CA PRO A 35 2.51 -13.09 0.61
C PRO A 35 3.03 -14.53 0.46
N SER A 36 3.14 -15.26 1.57
CA SER A 36 3.55 -16.67 1.58
C SER A 36 2.58 -17.61 0.87
N ASP A 37 1.30 -17.25 0.73
CA ASP A 37 0.32 -18.08 0.03
C ASP A 37 0.56 -18.10 -1.49
N LEU A 38 1.36 -17.14 -1.99
CA LEU A 38 1.64 -16.90 -3.41
C LEU A 38 3.13 -17.02 -3.75
N LEU A 39 3.96 -17.41 -2.79
CA LEU A 39 5.41 -17.55 -2.94
C LEU A 39 5.84 -18.97 -2.54
N PRO A 40 7.00 -19.43 -3.03
CA PRO A 40 7.54 -20.73 -2.62
C PRO A 40 7.70 -20.85 -1.11
N ASP A 41 7.23 -21.96 -0.54
CA ASP A 41 7.36 -22.20 0.90
C ASP A 41 8.81 -22.57 1.23
N SER A 42 9.51 -21.64 1.89
CA SER A 42 10.89 -21.81 2.37
C SER A 42 11.14 -23.01 3.28
N LYS A 43 10.08 -23.64 3.82
CA LYS A 43 10.17 -24.85 4.65
C LYS A 43 9.98 -26.14 3.86
N ASP A 44 9.46 -26.07 2.64
CA ASP A 44 9.24 -27.23 1.80
C ASP A 44 10.57 -27.74 1.21
N GLU A 45 10.69 -29.07 1.09
CA GLU A 45 11.87 -29.69 0.46
C GLU A 45 11.99 -29.30 -1.02
N ASN A 46 10.87 -28.93 -1.65
CA ASN A 46 10.77 -28.49 -3.04
C ASN A 46 11.04 -26.99 -3.23
N PHE A 47 11.32 -26.22 -2.17
CA PHE A 47 11.54 -24.77 -2.25
C PHE A 47 12.47 -24.35 -3.40
N PHE A 48 13.61 -25.02 -3.53
CA PHE A 48 14.58 -24.69 -4.58
C PHE A 48 14.10 -25.05 -5.99
N GLU A 49 13.19 -26.00 -6.14
CA GLU A 49 12.59 -26.34 -7.43
C GLU A 49 11.56 -25.30 -7.83
N GLU A 50 10.69 -24.88 -6.92
CA GLU A 50 9.71 -23.81 -7.17
C GLU A 50 10.40 -22.47 -7.49
N VAL A 51 11.50 -22.15 -6.81
CA VAL A 51 12.32 -20.98 -7.15
C VAL A 51 12.92 -21.11 -8.56
N ARG A 52 13.38 -22.31 -8.96
CA ARG A 52 13.86 -22.55 -10.33
C ARG A 52 12.76 -22.37 -11.36
N GLU A 53 11.54 -22.80 -11.05
CA GLU A 53 10.38 -22.59 -11.91
C GLU A 53 10.08 -21.10 -12.11
N ILE A 54 10.02 -20.31 -11.03
CA ILE A 54 9.87 -18.84 -11.09
C ILE A 54 10.94 -18.23 -12.00
N GLN A 55 12.20 -18.60 -11.80
CA GLN A 55 13.32 -18.07 -12.60
C GLN A 55 13.25 -18.52 -14.07
N GLY A 56 12.73 -19.71 -14.34
CA GLY A 56 12.48 -20.20 -15.69
C GLY A 56 11.45 -19.34 -16.42
N LEU A 57 10.29 -19.13 -15.80
CA LEU A 57 9.21 -18.29 -16.33
C LEU A 57 9.65 -16.83 -16.49
N ALA A 58 10.35 -16.29 -15.49
CA ALA A 58 10.83 -14.92 -15.48
C ALA A 58 11.79 -14.56 -16.64
N ARG A 59 12.50 -15.56 -17.20
CA ARG A 59 13.38 -15.37 -18.36
C ARG A 59 12.62 -15.15 -19.66
N GLU A 60 11.40 -15.68 -19.77
CA GLU A 60 10.58 -15.55 -20.99
C GLU A 60 9.74 -14.26 -21.01
N MET A 61 9.67 -13.54 -19.89
CA MET A 61 8.91 -12.29 -19.77
C MET A 61 9.64 -11.10 -20.45
N ASN A 62 8.87 -10.24 -21.11
CA ASN A 62 9.38 -9.03 -21.75
C ASN A 62 9.98 -8.07 -20.71
N TYR A 63 11.09 -7.43 -21.06
CA TYR A 63 11.69 -6.33 -20.29
C TYR A 63 10.70 -5.20 -19.97
N ASP A 64 9.82 -4.84 -20.90
CA ASP A 64 8.85 -3.76 -20.68
C ASP A 64 7.92 -4.06 -19.50
N LEU A 65 7.54 -5.33 -19.33
CA LEU A 65 6.73 -5.79 -18.21
C LEU A 65 7.50 -5.71 -16.90
N TRP A 66 8.79 -6.07 -16.90
CA TRP A 66 9.65 -5.92 -15.72
C TRP A 66 9.81 -4.46 -15.30
N ALA A 67 9.97 -3.54 -16.26
CA ALA A 67 10.11 -2.12 -15.95
C ALA A 67 8.88 -1.56 -15.24
N VAL A 68 7.67 -1.93 -15.69
CA VAL A 68 6.41 -1.55 -15.05
C VAL A 68 6.29 -2.19 -13.67
N LEU A 69 6.51 -3.51 -13.56
CA LEU A 69 6.39 -4.23 -12.29
C LEU A 69 7.35 -3.71 -11.22
N ILE A 70 8.57 -3.31 -11.61
CA ILE A 70 9.53 -2.66 -10.71
C ILE A 70 8.99 -1.31 -10.23
N GLY A 71 8.42 -0.50 -11.14
CA GLY A 71 7.81 0.79 -10.80
C GLY A 71 6.64 0.65 -9.84
N ASP A 72 5.76 -0.32 -10.09
CA ASP A 72 4.62 -0.64 -9.22
C ASP A 72 5.11 -1.06 -7.84
N THR A 73 6.10 -1.97 -7.78
CA THR A 73 6.67 -2.43 -6.51
C THR A 73 7.31 -1.30 -5.71
N ILE A 74 8.06 -0.40 -6.35
CA ILE A 74 8.65 0.77 -5.68
C ILE A 74 7.54 1.68 -5.13
N THR A 75 6.43 1.82 -5.85
CA THR A 75 5.28 2.63 -5.43
C THR A 75 4.60 1.99 -4.21
N GLU A 76 4.42 0.68 -4.18
CA GLU A 76 3.88 -0.06 -3.03
C GLU A 76 4.78 0.01 -1.79
N GLU A 77 6.10 -0.10 -1.97
CA GLU A 77 7.09 0.01 -0.90
C GLU A 77 7.18 1.42 -0.27
N ALA A 78 6.62 2.43 -0.93
CA ALA A 78 6.54 3.80 -0.40
C ALA A 78 5.40 4.00 0.63
N LEU A 79 4.75 2.92 1.09
CA LEU A 79 3.66 2.91 2.06
C LEU A 79 3.86 3.82 3.30
N PRO A 80 5.05 3.91 3.93
CA PRO A 80 5.26 4.84 5.05
C PRO A 80 4.90 6.30 4.72
N THR A 81 5.10 6.72 3.47
CA THR A 81 4.73 8.05 2.99
C THR A 81 3.22 8.22 2.95
N TYR A 82 2.50 7.23 2.44
CA TYR A 82 1.03 7.28 2.32
C TYR A 82 0.34 7.21 3.68
N GLU A 83 0.78 6.33 4.58
CA GLU A 83 0.27 6.26 5.95
C GLU A 83 0.46 7.59 6.67
N SER A 84 1.68 8.15 6.63
CA SER A 84 2.01 9.41 7.31
C SER A 84 1.17 10.56 6.77
N TRP A 85 0.97 10.60 5.45
CA TRP A 85 0.14 11.59 4.77
C TRP A 85 -1.34 11.47 5.18
N LEU A 86 -1.92 10.27 5.17
CA LEU A 86 -3.29 10.05 5.63
C LEU A 86 -3.45 10.41 7.11
N MET A 87 -2.51 10.02 7.96
CA MET A 87 -2.58 10.29 9.39
C MET A 87 -2.52 11.80 9.72
N ASP A 88 -1.93 12.63 8.85
CA ASP A 88 -1.90 14.08 9.03
C ASP A 88 -3.21 14.79 8.61
N VAL A 89 -4.15 14.10 7.94
CA VAL A 89 -5.44 14.66 7.51
C VAL A 89 -6.25 15.21 8.69
N GLU A 90 -6.82 16.40 8.53
CA GLU A 90 -7.62 17.03 9.59
C GLU A 90 -8.87 16.19 9.93
N GLY A 91 -9.00 15.80 11.19
CA GLY A 91 -10.07 14.95 11.69
C GLY A 91 -9.67 13.48 11.88
N ILE A 92 -8.48 13.08 11.44
CA ILE A 92 -7.87 11.80 11.83
C ILE A 92 -7.05 12.04 13.09
N ASP A 93 -7.30 11.23 14.13
CA ASP A 93 -6.60 11.37 15.41
C ASP A 93 -5.98 10.03 15.82
N GLN A 94 -4.65 9.99 15.72
CA GLN A 94 -3.83 8.85 16.10
C GLN A 94 -3.92 8.54 17.60
N TYR A 95 -3.97 9.55 18.46
CA TYR A 95 -3.86 9.40 19.91
C TYR A 95 -5.19 8.97 20.54
N SER A 96 -6.31 9.56 20.10
CA SER A 96 -7.63 9.11 20.57
C SER A 96 -8.08 7.80 19.90
N ARG A 97 -7.36 7.35 18.86
CA ARG A 97 -7.67 6.14 18.09
C ARG A 97 -9.09 6.17 17.53
N ASN A 98 -9.49 7.32 16.99
CA ASN A 98 -10.82 7.54 16.42
C ASN A 98 -11.09 6.60 15.22
N GLY A 99 -12.36 6.51 14.80
CA GLY A 99 -12.77 5.57 13.74
C GLY A 99 -11.93 5.69 12.46
N TRP A 100 -11.56 6.92 12.10
CA TRP A 100 -10.69 7.21 10.96
C TRP A 100 -9.28 6.68 11.14
N SER A 101 -8.62 6.90 12.28
CA SER A 101 -7.27 6.37 12.50
C SER A 101 -7.24 4.84 12.65
N LYS A 102 -8.34 4.21 13.06
CA LYS A 102 -8.49 2.74 12.99
C LYS A 102 -8.49 2.27 11.54
N TRP A 103 -9.25 2.94 10.68
CA TRP A 103 -9.29 2.61 9.25
C TRP A 103 -7.91 2.79 8.60
N VAL A 104 -7.21 3.92 8.84
CA VAL A 104 -5.85 4.12 8.28
C VAL A 104 -4.94 2.96 8.65
N ARG A 105 -4.89 2.55 9.92
CA ARG A 105 -4.07 1.41 10.35
C ARG A 105 -4.46 0.09 9.70
N ALA A 106 -5.76 -0.16 9.53
CA ALA A 106 -6.25 -1.40 8.94
C ALA A 106 -5.95 -1.45 7.43
N TRP A 107 -6.17 -0.34 6.72
CA TRP A 107 -5.78 -0.18 5.32
C TRP A 107 -4.27 -0.33 5.16
N THR A 108 -3.44 0.34 5.96
CA THR A 108 -1.97 0.20 5.92
C THR A 108 -1.54 -1.25 6.14
N ALA A 109 -2.20 -1.99 7.03
CA ALA A 109 -1.91 -3.40 7.24
C ALA A 109 -2.26 -4.27 6.01
N GLU A 110 -3.35 -3.95 5.31
CA GLU A 110 -3.69 -4.63 4.06
C GLU A 110 -2.70 -4.29 2.94
N GLU A 111 -2.35 -3.01 2.75
CA GLU A 111 -1.42 -2.53 1.72
C GLU A 111 0.00 -3.05 1.87
N ASN A 112 0.50 -3.21 3.12
CA ASN A 112 1.86 -3.69 3.36
C ASN A 112 2.15 -5.02 2.65
N ARG A 113 1.12 -5.88 2.52
CA ARG A 113 1.24 -7.19 1.87
C ARG A 113 1.55 -7.08 0.37
N HIS A 114 1.14 -5.99 -0.30
CA HIS A 114 1.36 -5.78 -1.73
C HIS A 114 2.85 -5.63 -2.02
N GLY A 115 3.50 -4.67 -1.37
CA GLY A 115 4.95 -4.47 -1.45
C GLY A 115 5.72 -5.73 -1.03
N ASP A 116 5.32 -6.36 0.08
CA ASP A 116 5.96 -7.57 0.59
C ASP A 116 5.97 -8.74 -0.41
N LEU A 117 4.85 -8.96 -1.13
CA LEU A 117 4.71 -10.01 -2.13
C LEU A 117 5.55 -9.68 -3.36
N LEU A 118 5.36 -8.49 -3.92
CA LEU A 118 6.01 -8.06 -5.14
C LEU A 118 7.53 -8.00 -4.98
N ASN A 119 8.03 -7.46 -3.87
CA ASN A 119 9.47 -7.40 -3.57
C ASN A 119 10.10 -8.80 -3.57
N LYS A 120 9.51 -9.74 -2.83
CA LYS A 120 10.01 -11.12 -2.76
C LYS A 120 9.95 -11.80 -4.11
N TYR A 121 8.90 -11.56 -4.90
CA TYR A 121 8.81 -12.08 -6.27
C TYR A 121 9.94 -11.52 -7.16
N LEU A 122 10.15 -10.18 -7.16
CA LEU A 122 11.24 -9.55 -7.90
C LEU A 122 12.61 -10.11 -7.48
N TYR A 123 12.83 -10.27 -6.17
CA TYR A 123 14.05 -10.84 -5.60
C TYR A 123 14.29 -12.27 -6.08
N LEU A 124 13.29 -13.15 -5.98
CA LEU A 124 13.39 -14.56 -6.38
C LEU A 124 13.51 -14.75 -7.89
N SER A 125 12.96 -13.82 -8.69
CA SER A 125 13.02 -13.86 -10.16
C SER A 125 14.44 -13.88 -10.72
N GLY A 126 15.40 -13.28 -10.00
CA GLY A 126 16.77 -13.09 -10.48
C GLY A 126 16.89 -12.19 -11.72
N ARG A 127 15.86 -11.40 -12.07
CA ARG A 127 15.84 -10.54 -13.26
C ARG A 127 16.13 -9.07 -12.96
N VAL A 128 16.07 -8.66 -11.69
CA VAL A 128 16.14 -7.25 -11.25
C VAL A 128 17.45 -6.99 -10.50
N ASP A 129 18.05 -5.83 -10.74
CA ASP A 129 19.10 -5.29 -9.86
C ASP A 129 18.45 -4.77 -8.58
N MET A 130 18.28 -5.67 -7.61
CA MET A 130 17.60 -5.38 -6.35
C MET A 130 18.26 -4.22 -5.59
N ARG A 131 19.58 -4.08 -5.68
CA ARG A 131 20.29 -2.99 -5.01
C ARG A 131 19.86 -1.63 -5.58
N GLN A 132 19.68 -1.51 -6.89
CA GLN A 132 19.22 -0.26 -7.50
C GLN A 132 17.75 0.00 -7.22
N MET A 133 16.91 -1.04 -7.21
CA MET A 133 15.51 -0.92 -6.81
C MET A 133 15.40 -0.41 -5.37
N GLU A 134 16.09 -1.04 -4.41
CA GLU A 134 16.09 -0.65 -2.99
C GLU A 134 16.59 0.79 -2.78
N ILE A 135 17.62 1.22 -3.51
CA ILE A 135 18.10 2.60 -3.49
C ILE A 135 17.03 3.55 -4.04
N SER A 136 16.34 3.17 -5.11
CA SER A 136 15.27 3.99 -5.70
C SER A 136 14.11 4.15 -4.73
N THR A 137 13.70 3.07 -4.04
CA THR A 137 12.73 3.12 -2.94
C THR A 137 13.19 4.05 -1.82
N GLN A 138 14.47 3.96 -1.41
CA GLN A 138 15.00 4.83 -0.38
C GLN A 138 14.98 6.31 -0.78
N TYR A 139 15.31 6.63 -2.03
CA TYR A 139 15.19 8.00 -2.56
C TYR A 139 13.73 8.47 -2.54
N LEU A 140 12.79 7.64 -3.01
CA LEU A 140 11.37 7.98 -3.02
C LEU A 140 10.83 8.27 -1.61
N LEU A 141 11.18 7.44 -0.63
CA LEU A 141 10.82 7.66 0.78
C LEU A 141 11.46 8.93 1.35
N ALA A 142 12.72 9.21 1.01
CA ALA A 142 13.43 10.39 1.51
C ALA A 142 12.89 11.70 0.92
N ASP A 143 12.53 11.69 -0.37
CA ASP A 143 11.92 12.84 -1.05
C ASP A 143 10.48 13.07 -0.59
N GLY A 144 9.78 11.99 -0.24
CA GLY A 144 8.39 12.03 0.20
C GLY A 144 7.44 12.35 -0.94
N PHE A 145 6.29 12.93 -0.60
CA PHE A 145 5.20 13.12 -1.54
C PHE A 145 4.41 14.40 -1.23
N ASP A 146 4.19 15.24 -2.26
CA ASP A 146 3.29 16.39 -2.18
C ASP A 146 2.39 16.46 -3.41
N ILE A 147 1.08 16.34 -3.18
CA ILE A 147 0.02 16.37 -4.18
C ILE A 147 -0.82 17.64 -4.11
N GLY A 148 -0.41 18.63 -3.31
CA GLY A 148 -1.12 19.89 -3.17
C GLY A 148 -2.50 19.76 -2.51
N THR A 149 -2.77 18.63 -1.83
CA THR A 149 -4.00 18.42 -1.08
C THR A 149 -3.94 19.04 0.32
N GLY A 150 -2.73 19.23 0.85
CA GLY A 150 -2.53 19.62 2.25
C GLY A 150 -3.27 18.66 3.19
N ARG A 151 -3.79 19.19 4.29
CA ARG A 151 -4.51 18.42 5.32
C ARG A 151 -6.02 18.31 5.07
N ASP A 152 -6.50 18.68 3.89
CA ASP A 152 -7.93 18.77 3.57
C ASP A 152 -8.54 17.38 3.30
N PRO A 153 -9.41 16.84 4.17
CA PRO A 153 -9.95 15.49 4.01
C PRO A 153 -10.66 15.26 2.67
N TYR A 154 -11.33 16.28 2.10
CA TYR A 154 -12.06 16.11 0.85
C TYR A 154 -11.12 15.91 -0.33
N ARG A 155 -10.05 16.71 -0.39
CA ARG A 155 -9.04 16.57 -1.45
C ARG A 155 -8.29 15.26 -1.33
N ASN A 156 -7.97 14.88 -0.09
CA ASN A 156 -7.28 13.63 0.22
C ASN A 156 -8.12 12.41 -0.22
N PHE A 157 -9.41 12.34 0.15
CA PHE A 157 -10.25 11.20 -0.24
C PHE A 157 -10.61 11.13 -1.72
N VAL A 158 -10.71 12.28 -2.41
CA VAL A 158 -10.84 12.29 -3.88
C VAL A 158 -9.57 11.74 -4.53
N TYR A 159 -8.40 12.14 -4.02
CA TYR A 159 -7.13 11.65 -4.51
C TYR A 159 -6.97 10.14 -4.28
N THR A 160 -7.23 9.64 -3.07
CA THR A 160 -7.12 8.20 -2.79
C THR A 160 -8.09 7.40 -3.64
N SER A 161 -9.35 7.82 -3.77
CA SER A 161 -10.33 7.13 -4.62
C SER A 161 -9.87 7.00 -6.08
N PHE A 162 -9.16 8.03 -6.59
CA PHE A 162 -8.61 7.99 -7.94
C PHE A 162 -7.39 7.08 -8.03
N GLN A 163 -6.46 7.15 -7.06
CA GLN A 163 -5.27 6.31 -7.04
C GLN A 163 -5.60 4.83 -6.91
N GLU A 164 -6.48 4.46 -5.98
CA GLU A 164 -6.93 3.08 -5.77
C GLU A 164 -7.57 2.49 -7.04
N LEU A 165 -8.30 3.31 -7.81
CA LEU A 165 -8.83 2.88 -9.10
C LEU A 165 -7.73 2.71 -10.14
N ALA A 166 -6.73 3.60 -10.16
CA ALA A 166 -5.61 3.54 -11.09
C ALA A 166 -4.75 2.29 -10.84
N THR A 167 -4.40 2.00 -9.58
CA THR A 167 -3.62 0.81 -9.20
C THR A 167 -4.39 -0.49 -9.44
N ASN A 168 -5.72 -0.50 -9.26
CA ASN A 168 -6.53 -1.66 -9.61
C ASN A 168 -6.61 -1.95 -11.13
N ILE A 169 -6.32 -0.97 -12.00
CA ILE A 169 -6.31 -1.16 -13.46
C ILE A 169 -4.90 -1.53 -13.97
N SER A 170 -3.86 -1.04 -13.31
CA SER A 170 -2.45 -1.29 -13.62
C SER A 170 -2.13 -2.79 -13.55
#